data_AF-A0A7C5JP28-F1
#
_entry.id   AF-A0A7C5JP28-F1
#
_cell.length_a   1.000
_cell.length_b   1.000
_cell.length_c   1.000
_cell.angle_alpha   90.00
_cell.angle_beta   90.00
_cell.angle_gamma   90.00
#
_symmetry.space_group_name_H-M   'P 1'
#
loop_
_entity.id
_entity.type
_entity.pdbx_description
1 polymer ?
#
loop_
_entity_poly.entity_id
_entity_poly.type
_entity_poly.pdbx_seq_one_letter_code
_entity_poly.pdbx_strand_id
1 'polypeptide(L)'
;MDRFKCILQRYADVLFQRRCATHQHFYHYHCIGRPTNLKLGHFFDPDPVGTVTTNQRGHAGSSLAGEDWISATSSTDEVMALYSTSDVTHNTNIATSWTQDPAYFLSGTVDSSTSDAVIGMGFNVGTLNNGESASFTLAYAAANDFDTLDIGVVGRWIGGDGTLWSNDANWDPDSYPETGDSVVISGSNTSINHDIMSFMGYVEYASLRFDSTAGAFTFTNYNIGIEDGGFITNQSSSLQTFSTGIHGLGDILITSGSGGFSFSNIYGLGSSTISFDTGSSDSTITGVLSGDVDLTISGSGSLSLEGNNTFTGGTTVTGGTLVLSHANGAGPGAINMNGGSLELDTAGGPDFDNILTATQDFTLTATQDATWSAAISGSGTITKAGSGDLTLSGNNTTFTGGIDVTAGELTLTHAEAAGSGAIDMDGGGLELDTAGDPDFDNALVITQDCDFTVTQDAAWSGTITGSGSVTKLGAGTLTLSGSQQFTGGLYIQAGTVLGSADNNLGPVGGSIHFDGGTLKYSSGFSDTTRSITLAGGGGTIDTNGFNCTWQGAIGGAGNLIKTGGGTITLSATNTFTGGLTVTGGRALALADVNLGGAGGGITLNGGGLKFGGSFADSTRTLT
;
A
#
# COMPACT_ATOMS: atom_id res chain seq x y z
N MET A 1 7.55 -66.85 9.73
CA MET A 1 6.38 -65.95 9.72
C MET A 1 6.91 -64.55 9.91
N ASP A 2 7.40 -63.94 8.82
CA ASP A 2 7.80 -62.54 8.82
C ASP A 2 6.53 -61.72 8.69
N ARG A 3 6.30 -60.83 9.67
CA ARG A 3 5.15 -59.93 9.69
C ARG A 3 5.41 -58.78 8.72
N PHE A 4 4.63 -58.71 7.64
CA PHE A 4 4.69 -57.65 6.64
C PHE A 4 4.00 -56.38 7.16
N LYS A 5 4.60 -55.20 6.95
CA LYS A 5 3.98 -53.89 7.21
C LYS A 5 4.47 -52.88 6.16
N CYS A 6 3.54 -52.28 5.42
CA CYS A 6 3.77 -50.97 4.79
C CYS A 6 3.11 -49.92 5.70
N ILE A 7 3.84 -48.86 6.04
CA ILE A 7 3.33 -47.77 6.89
C ILE A 7 3.01 -46.59 5.97
N LEU A 8 1.76 -46.13 6.02
CA LEU A 8 1.32 -44.88 5.41
C LEU A 8 1.73 -43.73 6.34
N GLN A 9 2.56 -42.82 5.84
CA GLN A 9 2.93 -41.62 6.59
C GLN A 9 2.36 -40.42 5.85
N ARG A 10 1.33 -39.79 6.44
CA ARG A 10 0.75 -38.53 5.96
C ARG A 10 1.71 -37.41 6.35
N TYR A 11 2.29 -36.73 5.37
CA TYR A 11 2.97 -35.46 5.62
C TYR A 11 1.96 -34.36 5.27
N ALA A 12 1.49 -33.64 6.28
CA ALA A 12 0.83 -32.37 6.08
C ALA A 12 1.92 -31.30 6.05
N ASP A 13 2.49 -31.03 4.87
CA ASP A 13 3.29 -29.82 4.70
C ASP A 13 2.29 -28.66 4.59
N VAL A 14 2.01 -28.04 5.73
CA VAL A 14 1.31 -26.77 5.82
C VAL A 14 2.31 -25.69 5.47
N LEU A 15 2.48 -25.45 4.17
CA LEU A 15 3.06 -24.21 3.64
C LEU A 15 1.90 -23.40 3.07
N PHE A 16 1.37 -22.52 3.92
CA PHE A 16 0.42 -21.49 3.53
C PHE A 16 1.07 -20.55 2.50
N GLN A 17 0.71 -20.68 1.23
CA GLN A 17 0.69 -19.56 0.28
C GLN A 17 -0.43 -19.78 -0.77
N ARG A 18 -1.29 -18.77 -0.88
CA ARG A 18 -2.52 -18.66 -1.69
C ARG A 18 -2.32 -19.02 -3.18
N ARG A 19 -3.32 -19.67 -3.80
CA ARG A 19 -3.99 -19.28 -5.08
C ARG A 19 -4.96 -20.36 -5.60
N CYS A 20 -6.12 -19.91 -6.08
CA CYS A 20 -7.19 -20.56 -6.87
C CYS A 20 -7.22 -22.10 -7.00
N ALA A 21 -8.31 -22.69 -6.50
CA ALA A 21 -8.93 -23.97 -6.90
C ALA A 21 -7.95 -25.10 -7.27
N THR A 22 -7.44 -25.82 -6.25
CA THR A 22 -7.26 -27.29 -6.17
C THR A 22 -6.36 -27.64 -4.98
N HIS A 23 -6.84 -28.52 -4.09
CA HIS A 23 -6.09 -28.95 -2.90
C HIS A 23 -5.25 -30.19 -3.21
N GLN A 24 -3.94 -30.15 -2.92
CA GLN A 24 -3.03 -31.27 -3.16
C GLN A 24 -2.59 -31.96 -1.85
N HIS A 25 -2.71 -33.29 -1.78
CA HIS A 25 -2.18 -34.08 -0.66
C HIS A 25 -1.01 -34.97 -1.11
N PHE A 26 0.06 -35.00 -0.29
CA PHE A 26 1.23 -35.86 -0.49
C PHE A 26 1.16 -37.08 0.42
N TYR A 27 1.21 -38.27 -0.18
CA TYR A 27 1.28 -39.53 0.57
C TYR A 27 2.63 -40.20 0.32
N HIS A 28 3.32 -40.56 1.41
CA HIS A 28 4.60 -41.28 1.38
C HIS A 28 4.42 -42.69 1.95
N TYR A 29 4.86 -43.70 1.19
CA TYR A 29 4.85 -45.10 1.62
C TYR A 29 6.26 -45.58 1.91
N HIS A 30 6.44 -46.21 3.07
CA HIS A 30 7.65 -46.93 3.44
C HIS A 30 7.32 -48.39 3.71
N CYS A 31 7.86 -49.30 2.90
CA CYS A 31 7.63 -50.74 3.05
C CYS A 31 8.87 -51.45 3.60
N ILE A 32 8.65 -52.40 4.51
CA ILE A 32 9.68 -53.33 5.02
C ILE A 32 9.33 -54.73 4.49
N GLY A 33 10.00 -55.16 3.41
CA GLY A 33 9.70 -56.41 2.68
C GLY A 33 9.77 -56.27 1.14
N ARG A 34 9.42 -57.33 0.39
CA ARG A 34 9.28 -57.32 -1.10
C ARG A 34 7.83 -57.59 -1.55
N PRO A 35 6.89 -56.64 -1.37
CA PRO A 35 5.55 -56.75 -1.94
C PRO A 35 5.59 -56.64 -3.47
N THR A 36 4.92 -57.56 -4.16
CA THR A 36 4.72 -57.53 -5.61
C THR A 36 3.25 -57.24 -5.93
N ASN A 37 2.97 -56.34 -6.88
CA ASN A 37 1.64 -55.95 -7.36
C ASN A 37 0.75 -55.20 -6.33
N LEU A 38 1.30 -54.18 -5.66
CA LEU A 38 0.52 -53.35 -4.74
C LEU A 38 -0.51 -52.50 -5.52
N LYS A 39 -1.79 -52.63 -5.17
CA LYS A 39 -2.90 -51.86 -5.73
C LYS A 39 -3.60 -51.06 -4.62
N LEU A 40 -3.91 -49.82 -4.89
CA LEU A 40 -4.60 -48.91 -3.96
C LEU A 40 -5.90 -48.44 -4.60
N GLY A 41 -6.98 -48.32 -3.82
CA GLY A 41 -8.27 -47.82 -4.28
C GLY A 41 -8.91 -46.93 -3.23
N HIS A 42 -9.39 -45.75 -3.64
CA HIS A 42 -10.32 -44.92 -2.86
C HIS A 42 -11.63 -44.87 -3.64
N PHE A 43 -12.78 -45.08 -3.01
CA PHE A 43 -14.08 -44.99 -3.65
C PHE A 43 -14.99 -44.06 -2.85
N PHE A 44 -15.67 -43.15 -3.53
CA PHE A 44 -16.76 -42.34 -2.99
C PHE A 44 -18.06 -42.74 -3.68
N ASP A 45 -19.09 -42.92 -2.86
CA ASP A 45 -20.46 -43.08 -3.31
C ASP A 45 -21.16 -41.72 -3.14
N PRO A 46 -21.50 -41.00 -4.22
CA PRO A 46 -22.11 -39.68 -4.12
C PRO A 46 -23.59 -39.70 -3.70
N ASP A 47 -24.18 -40.88 -3.48
CA ASP A 47 -25.56 -41.07 -3.04
C ASP A 47 -25.64 -42.19 -1.98
N PRO A 48 -25.25 -41.93 -0.72
CA PRO A 48 -25.44 -42.90 0.35
C PRO A 48 -26.91 -42.90 0.82
N VAL A 49 -27.78 -43.68 0.17
CA VAL A 49 -29.12 -43.96 0.74
C VAL A 49 -28.98 -44.88 1.97
N GLY A 50 -28.56 -44.34 3.11
CA GLY A 50 -28.44 -45.05 4.40
C GLY A 50 -27.09 -44.91 5.08
N THR A 51 -27.06 -45.06 6.41
CA THR A 51 -25.99 -44.61 7.34
C THR A 51 -24.57 -45.15 7.13
N VAL A 52 -24.31 -46.11 6.24
CA VAL A 52 -22.96 -46.46 5.76
C VAL A 52 -23.11 -47.24 4.45
N THR A 53 -22.70 -46.69 3.31
CA THR A 53 -22.50 -47.47 2.08
C THR A 53 -21.05 -47.97 2.03
N THR A 54 -20.84 -49.26 2.35
CA THR A 54 -19.60 -49.95 1.97
C THR A 54 -19.72 -50.42 0.52
N ASN A 55 -19.17 -49.65 -0.43
CA ASN A 55 -19.20 -50.02 -1.85
C ASN A 55 -18.16 -51.14 -2.12
N GLN A 56 -18.58 -52.40 -2.08
CA GLN A 56 -17.74 -53.55 -2.46
C GLN A 56 -18.01 -53.98 -3.91
N ARG A 57 -17.79 -53.11 -4.91
CA ARG A 57 -17.76 -53.56 -6.31
C ARG A 57 -16.36 -54.05 -6.67
N GLY A 58 -16.24 -55.38 -6.71
CA GLY A 58 -14.99 -56.12 -6.96
C GLY A 58 -15.03 -57.59 -6.51
N HIS A 59 -16.09 -58.02 -5.82
CA HIS A 59 -16.20 -59.37 -5.26
C HIS A 59 -16.70 -60.45 -6.27
N ALA A 60 -16.23 -60.39 -7.51
CA ALA A 60 -16.44 -61.48 -8.46
C ALA A 60 -15.10 -61.87 -9.11
N GLY A 61 -14.25 -62.54 -8.35
CA GLY A 61 -13.29 -63.51 -8.91
C GLY A 61 -11.81 -63.09 -9.07
N SER A 62 -11.28 -62.11 -8.34
CA SER A 62 -9.83 -61.83 -8.37
C SER A 62 -9.12 -62.07 -7.02
N SER A 63 -7.91 -62.65 -7.13
CA SER A 63 -7.11 -63.27 -6.06
C SER A 63 -6.27 -62.27 -5.27
N LEU A 64 -6.84 -61.53 -4.34
CA LEU A 64 -6.10 -60.69 -3.39
C LEU A 64 -6.60 -60.91 -1.96
N ALA A 65 -5.68 -60.92 -0.98
CA ALA A 65 -6.00 -61.17 0.42
C ALA A 65 -6.62 -59.91 1.06
N GLY A 66 -7.56 -60.08 1.99
CA GLY A 66 -8.27 -58.97 2.66
C GLY A 66 -7.38 -58.04 3.50
N GLU A 67 -6.10 -58.37 3.64
CA GLU A 67 -5.09 -57.59 4.38
C GLU A 67 -4.45 -56.48 3.52
N ASP A 68 -4.74 -56.46 2.21
CA ASP A 68 -4.23 -55.49 1.23
C ASP A 68 -5.20 -54.33 0.94
N TRP A 69 -6.25 -54.14 1.75
CA TRP A 69 -7.24 -53.07 1.57
C TRP A 69 -7.11 -51.97 2.63
N ILE A 70 -7.09 -50.72 2.18
CA ILE A 70 -7.36 -49.53 3.00
C ILE A 70 -8.72 -48.99 2.56
N SER A 71 -9.69 -48.96 3.46
CA SER A 71 -11.02 -48.37 3.25
C SER A 71 -11.10 -47.04 4.00
N ALA A 72 -11.60 -46.01 3.33
CA ALA A 72 -12.10 -44.78 3.95
C ALA A 72 -13.63 -44.76 3.78
N THR A 73 -14.33 -44.22 4.77
CA THR A 73 -15.79 -44.06 4.76
C THR A 73 -16.10 -42.57 4.84
N SER A 74 -17.06 -42.11 4.04
CA SER A 74 -17.59 -40.73 4.07
C SER A 74 -18.91 -40.73 4.82
N SER A 75 -19.19 -39.66 5.56
CA SER A 75 -20.47 -39.40 6.24
C SER A 75 -21.23 -38.21 5.65
N THR A 76 -20.84 -37.73 4.46
CA THR A 76 -21.45 -36.54 3.82
C THR A 76 -22.11 -36.88 2.48
N ASP A 77 -23.27 -36.28 2.22
CA ASP A 77 -24.10 -36.43 1.00
C ASP A 77 -23.56 -35.65 -0.23
N GLU A 78 -22.29 -35.21 -0.23
CA GLU A 78 -21.74 -34.34 -1.29
C GLU A 78 -20.70 -35.04 -2.19
N VAL A 79 -20.76 -34.69 -3.48
CA VAL A 79 -19.92 -35.25 -4.54
C VAL A 79 -18.55 -34.59 -4.53
N MET A 80 -17.57 -35.21 -3.88
CA MET A 80 -16.15 -34.84 -4.02
C MET A 80 -15.52 -35.61 -5.19
N ALA A 81 -15.05 -34.91 -6.21
CA ALA A 81 -14.26 -35.53 -7.27
C ALA A 81 -12.77 -35.60 -6.85
N LEU A 82 -12.18 -36.78 -7.02
CA LEU A 82 -10.76 -37.04 -6.72
C LEU A 82 -10.04 -37.34 -8.04
N TYR A 83 -8.93 -36.64 -8.30
CA TYR A 83 -8.10 -36.89 -9.48
C TYR A 83 -6.60 -36.84 -9.13
N SER A 84 -5.77 -37.44 -9.99
CA SER A 84 -4.30 -37.49 -9.81
C SER A 84 -3.66 -36.61 -10.85
N THR A 85 -2.68 -35.82 -10.42
CA THR A 85 -1.81 -35.06 -11.33
C THR A 85 -0.47 -35.78 -11.55
N SER A 86 -0.35 -37.04 -11.11
CA SER A 86 0.87 -37.82 -11.18
C SER A 86 0.99 -38.60 -12.50
N ASP A 87 2.21 -38.72 -13.02
CA ASP A 87 2.54 -39.48 -14.24
C ASP A 87 2.50 -41.01 -14.04
N VAL A 88 2.18 -41.49 -12.83
CA VAL A 88 2.10 -42.94 -12.52
C VAL A 88 0.98 -43.58 -13.33
N THR A 89 1.27 -44.71 -13.98
CA THR A 89 0.32 -45.40 -14.84
C THR A 89 -0.89 -45.91 -14.05
N HIS A 90 -2.05 -45.30 -14.26
CA HIS A 90 -3.32 -45.65 -13.63
C HIS A 90 -3.85 -46.98 -14.20
N ASN A 91 -4.39 -47.85 -13.34
CA ASN A 91 -4.86 -49.17 -13.76
C ASN A 91 -6.28 -49.08 -14.34
N THR A 92 -6.40 -49.15 -15.66
CA THR A 92 -7.65 -49.00 -16.42
C THR A 92 -8.66 -50.14 -16.24
N ASN A 93 -8.42 -51.10 -15.35
CA ASN A 93 -9.27 -52.30 -15.18
C ASN A 93 -10.31 -52.20 -14.06
N ILE A 94 -10.58 -51.01 -13.50
CA ILE A 94 -11.53 -50.85 -12.37
C ILE A 94 -12.85 -50.14 -12.77
N ALA A 95 -12.94 -49.42 -13.90
CA ALA A 95 -14.23 -49.08 -14.54
C ALA A 95 -14.00 -48.57 -15.98
N THR A 96 -15.00 -48.71 -16.85
CA THR A 96 -14.89 -48.42 -18.30
C THR A 96 -15.11 -46.95 -18.69
N SER A 97 -15.04 -45.99 -17.74
CA SER A 97 -15.35 -44.58 -18.02
C SER A 97 -14.57 -43.61 -17.11
N TRP A 98 -13.27 -43.83 -16.93
CA TRP A 98 -12.40 -42.85 -16.27
C TRP A 98 -11.80 -41.88 -17.29
N THR A 99 -11.83 -40.61 -16.94
CA THR A 99 -11.28 -39.50 -17.72
C THR A 99 -10.23 -38.76 -16.89
N GLN A 100 -9.28 -38.11 -17.56
CA GLN A 100 -8.34 -37.17 -16.92
C GLN A 100 -8.89 -35.74 -16.91
N ASP A 101 -10.08 -35.53 -17.46
CA ASP A 101 -10.70 -34.22 -17.61
C ASP A 101 -11.57 -33.90 -16.37
N PRO A 102 -11.17 -32.92 -15.53
CA PRO A 102 -11.95 -32.49 -14.38
C PRO A 102 -13.38 -32.05 -14.77
N ALA A 103 -13.57 -31.53 -15.99
CA ALA A 103 -14.87 -31.06 -16.46
C ALA A 103 -15.91 -32.18 -16.59
N TYR A 104 -15.49 -33.42 -16.83
CA TYR A 104 -16.39 -34.58 -16.93
C TYR A 104 -16.92 -35.04 -15.56
N PHE A 105 -16.10 -34.94 -14.50
CA PHE A 105 -16.56 -35.22 -13.14
C PHE A 105 -17.50 -34.12 -12.63
N LEU A 106 -17.20 -32.86 -12.98
CA LEU A 106 -18.04 -31.71 -12.64
C LEU A 106 -19.35 -31.66 -13.44
N SER A 107 -19.46 -32.40 -14.56
CA SER A 107 -20.68 -32.41 -15.37
C SER A 107 -21.76 -33.38 -14.88
N GLY A 108 -21.49 -34.15 -13.82
CA GLY A 108 -22.50 -35.01 -13.16
C GLY A 108 -23.09 -36.10 -14.05
N THR A 109 -22.37 -36.56 -15.07
CA THR A 109 -22.91 -37.53 -16.05
C THR A 109 -23.04 -38.92 -15.41
N VAL A 110 -24.25 -39.29 -15.01
CA VAL A 110 -24.58 -40.61 -14.44
C VAL A 110 -24.44 -41.69 -15.51
N ASP A 111 -23.71 -42.77 -15.23
CA ASP A 111 -23.81 -44.00 -16.02
C ASP A 111 -25.26 -44.53 -15.92
N SER A 112 -25.94 -44.58 -17.06
CA SER A 112 -27.34 -44.97 -17.17
C SER A 112 -27.63 -46.43 -16.80
N SER A 113 -26.59 -47.22 -16.49
CA SER A 113 -26.72 -48.63 -16.12
C SER A 113 -26.58 -48.95 -14.64
N THR A 114 -26.12 -48.02 -13.80
CA THR A 114 -25.82 -48.32 -12.38
C THR A 114 -26.41 -47.35 -11.35
N SER A 115 -27.05 -46.24 -11.76
CA SER A 115 -27.64 -45.21 -10.88
C SER A 115 -26.67 -44.52 -9.90
N ASP A 116 -25.47 -45.05 -9.68
CA ASP A 116 -24.45 -44.47 -8.79
C ASP A 116 -23.27 -43.95 -9.62
N ALA A 117 -22.91 -42.68 -9.44
CA ALA A 117 -21.67 -42.14 -9.98
C ALA A 117 -20.50 -42.44 -9.03
N VAL A 118 -20.05 -43.69 -8.93
CA VAL A 118 -18.88 -43.99 -8.06
C VAL A 118 -17.67 -43.22 -8.57
N ILE A 119 -17.19 -42.23 -7.79
CA ILE A 119 -15.94 -41.51 -8.08
C ILE A 119 -14.85 -42.18 -7.24
N GLY A 120 -13.91 -42.84 -7.90
CA GLY A 120 -12.90 -43.63 -7.23
C GLY A 120 -11.58 -43.62 -7.99
N MET A 121 -10.49 -43.60 -7.25
CA MET A 121 -9.14 -43.58 -7.82
C MET A 121 -8.40 -44.86 -7.48
N GLY A 122 -7.91 -45.54 -8.52
CA GLY A 122 -7.13 -46.77 -8.41
C GLY A 122 -5.69 -46.59 -8.91
N PHE A 123 -4.71 -46.89 -8.07
CA PHE A 123 -3.29 -46.88 -8.45
C PHE A 123 -2.73 -48.30 -8.50
N ASN A 124 -1.91 -48.59 -9.51
CA ASN A 124 -1.02 -49.75 -9.48
C ASN A 124 0.40 -49.25 -9.27
N VAL A 125 0.91 -49.46 -8.06
CA VAL A 125 2.24 -48.98 -7.65
C VAL A 125 3.33 -50.00 -8.03
N GLY A 126 2.96 -51.13 -8.64
CA GLY A 126 3.89 -52.14 -9.12
C GLY A 126 4.54 -52.93 -7.98
N THR A 127 5.86 -53.15 -8.08
CA THR A 127 6.67 -53.83 -7.06
C THR A 127 7.52 -52.80 -6.34
N LEU A 128 7.42 -52.71 -5.02
CA LEU A 128 8.30 -51.88 -4.18
C LEU A 128 9.25 -52.79 -3.41
N ASN A 129 10.56 -52.66 -3.65
CA ASN A 129 11.58 -53.39 -2.89
C ASN A 129 11.84 -52.72 -1.53
N ASN A 130 12.53 -53.45 -0.65
CA ASN A 130 12.87 -52.98 0.69
C ASN A 130 13.70 -51.68 0.64
N GLY A 131 13.15 -50.58 1.15
CA GLY A 131 13.76 -49.24 1.13
C GLY A 131 13.35 -48.36 -0.06
N GLU A 132 12.57 -48.88 -1.01
CA GLU A 132 11.97 -48.07 -2.07
C GLU A 132 10.68 -47.39 -1.57
N SER A 133 10.39 -46.21 -2.11
CA SER A 133 9.17 -45.45 -1.83
C SER A 133 8.49 -45.05 -3.13
N ALA A 134 7.18 -44.90 -3.06
CA ALA A 134 6.38 -44.28 -4.10
C ALA A 134 5.59 -43.14 -3.48
N SER A 135 5.54 -42.02 -4.20
CA SER A 135 4.80 -40.83 -3.80
C SER A 135 3.79 -40.50 -4.88
N PHE A 136 2.61 -40.08 -4.45
CA PHE A 136 1.56 -39.60 -5.36
C PHE A 136 0.94 -38.34 -4.79
N THR A 137 0.51 -37.48 -5.72
CA THR A 137 -0.19 -36.24 -5.43
C THR A 137 -1.64 -36.42 -5.85
N LEU A 138 -2.54 -36.31 -4.88
CA LEU A 138 -3.98 -36.33 -5.12
C LEU A 138 -4.51 -34.90 -5.11
N ALA A 139 -5.40 -34.59 -6.04
CA ALA A 139 -6.12 -33.33 -6.12
C ALA A 139 -7.63 -33.56 -6.01
N TYR A 140 -8.34 -32.60 -5.43
CA TYR A 140 -9.80 -32.64 -5.26
C TYR A 140 -10.46 -31.52 -6.07
N ALA A 141 -11.62 -31.82 -6.66
CA ALA A 141 -12.52 -30.84 -7.28
C ALA A 141 -13.95 -31.04 -6.74
N ALA A 142 -14.62 -29.96 -6.36
CA ALA A 142 -16.01 -29.97 -5.93
C ALA A 142 -16.84 -29.09 -6.88
N ALA A 143 -18.14 -29.39 -7.02
CA ALA A 143 -19.07 -28.61 -7.84
C ALA A 143 -19.45 -27.26 -7.21
N ASN A 144 -19.15 -27.07 -5.92
CA ASN A 144 -19.44 -25.88 -5.13
C ASN A 144 -18.12 -25.28 -4.61
N ASP A 145 -18.11 -23.96 -4.35
CA ASP A 145 -16.95 -23.28 -3.75
C ASP A 145 -16.58 -23.95 -2.42
N PHE A 146 -15.31 -24.28 -2.25
CA PHE A 146 -14.74 -24.85 -1.02
C PHE A 146 -14.94 -23.98 0.21
N ASP A 147 -15.44 -22.75 0.04
CA ASP A 147 -15.90 -21.95 1.14
C ASP A 147 -16.86 -22.75 2.01
N THR A 148 -17.75 -23.63 1.53
CA THR A 148 -18.75 -24.30 2.38
C THR A 148 -18.36 -25.67 2.97
N LEU A 149 -17.11 -26.13 2.84
CA LEU A 149 -16.71 -27.42 3.40
C LEU A 149 -16.36 -27.30 4.91
N ASP A 150 -17.41 -27.34 5.74
CA ASP A 150 -17.36 -27.25 7.20
C ASP A 150 -16.83 -28.56 7.84
N ILE A 151 -15.55 -28.86 7.67
CA ILE A 151 -14.90 -29.98 8.37
C ILE A 151 -14.58 -29.53 9.81
N GLY A 152 -15.39 -29.93 10.79
CA GLY A 152 -15.14 -29.64 12.20
C GLY A 152 -15.93 -28.46 12.78
N VAL A 153 -16.96 -27.97 12.09
CA VAL A 153 -17.97 -27.09 12.70
C VAL A 153 -18.83 -27.91 13.66
N VAL A 154 -18.87 -27.51 14.92
CA VAL A 154 -19.57 -28.23 15.99
C VAL A 154 -20.92 -27.56 16.31
N GLY A 155 -21.07 -26.26 16.02
CA GLY A 155 -22.35 -25.56 16.18
C GLY A 155 -22.58 -24.46 15.15
N ARG A 156 -23.75 -24.49 14.52
CA ARG A 156 -24.24 -23.42 13.63
C ARG A 156 -25.33 -22.62 14.33
N TRP A 157 -25.10 -21.33 14.55
CA TRP A 157 -26.12 -20.41 15.03
C TRP A 157 -27.16 -20.18 13.95
N ILE A 158 -28.40 -20.58 14.23
CA ILE A 158 -29.57 -20.39 13.38
C ILE A 158 -30.54 -19.35 13.94
N GLY A 159 -30.26 -18.82 15.14
CA GLY A 159 -30.98 -17.70 15.73
C GLY A 159 -32.29 -18.01 16.45
N GLY A 160 -32.69 -19.29 16.52
CA GLY A 160 -33.78 -19.85 17.34
C GLY A 160 -34.87 -18.88 17.84
N ASP A 161 -35.23 -18.98 19.12
CA ASP A 161 -36.26 -18.15 19.78
C ASP A 161 -35.70 -17.04 20.68
N GLY A 162 -34.40 -16.71 20.55
CA GLY A 162 -33.77 -15.67 21.35
C GLY A 162 -32.41 -15.17 20.87
N THR A 163 -31.73 -14.40 21.71
CA THR A 163 -30.41 -13.78 21.44
C THR A 163 -29.31 -14.23 22.40
N LEU A 164 -29.61 -15.13 23.34
CA LEU A 164 -28.63 -15.67 24.30
C LEU A 164 -27.80 -16.78 23.65
N TRP A 165 -26.48 -16.72 23.83
CA TRP A 165 -25.55 -17.71 23.29
C TRP A 165 -25.77 -19.09 23.90
N SER A 166 -26.07 -19.17 25.21
CA SER A 166 -26.23 -20.45 25.91
C SER A 166 -27.56 -21.19 25.67
N ASN A 167 -28.45 -20.69 24.81
CA ASN A 167 -29.70 -21.37 24.50
C ASN A 167 -29.48 -22.39 23.38
N ASP A 168 -29.49 -23.67 23.72
CA ASP A 168 -29.33 -24.79 22.78
C ASP A 168 -30.25 -24.69 21.55
N ALA A 169 -31.49 -24.19 21.72
CA ALA A 169 -32.46 -24.03 20.62
C ALA A 169 -32.07 -22.98 19.57
N ASN A 170 -31.03 -22.18 19.83
CA ASN A 170 -30.49 -21.22 18.86
C ASN A 170 -29.41 -21.85 17.95
N TRP A 171 -29.04 -23.11 18.19
CA TRP A 171 -27.93 -23.81 17.54
C TRP A 171 -28.42 -25.02 16.75
N ASP A 172 -27.69 -25.36 15.68
CA ASP A 172 -27.88 -26.56 14.88
C ASP A 172 -26.58 -27.38 14.84
N PRO A 173 -26.58 -28.64 15.35
CA PRO A 173 -27.68 -29.25 16.12
C PRO A 173 -27.88 -28.53 17.48
N ASP A 174 -29.05 -28.69 18.12
CA ASP A 174 -29.50 -28.01 19.36
C ASP A 174 -28.52 -28.15 20.56
N SER A 175 -27.36 -27.52 20.48
CA SER A 175 -26.28 -27.53 21.47
C SER A 175 -25.39 -26.33 21.21
N TYR A 176 -25.22 -25.46 22.20
CA TYR A 176 -24.30 -24.33 22.06
C TYR A 176 -22.84 -24.83 21.94
N PRO A 177 -21.96 -24.13 21.19
CA PRO A 177 -20.57 -24.53 21.00
C PRO A 177 -19.76 -24.41 22.29
N GLU A 178 -18.91 -25.41 22.53
CA GLU A 178 -17.94 -25.46 23.63
C GLU A 178 -16.58 -24.86 23.20
N THR A 179 -15.62 -24.89 24.13
CA THR A 179 -14.26 -24.41 23.86
C THR A 179 -13.56 -25.27 22.81
N GLY A 180 -12.93 -24.61 21.83
CA GLY A 180 -12.23 -25.24 20.70
C GLY A 180 -13.14 -25.62 19.53
N ASP A 181 -14.43 -25.30 19.62
CA ASP A 181 -15.35 -25.52 18.51
C ASP A 181 -15.18 -24.45 17.43
N SER A 182 -15.42 -24.84 16.18
CA SER A 182 -15.65 -23.89 15.10
C SER A 182 -17.13 -23.54 15.01
N VAL A 183 -17.41 -22.24 14.89
CA VAL A 183 -18.75 -21.66 14.98
C VAL A 183 -19.14 -21.02 13.66
N VAL A 184 -20.31 -21.39 13.13
CA VAL A 184 -20.91 -20.73 11.96
C VAL A 184 -22.12 -19.93 12.39
N ILE A 185 -22.23 -18.69 11.94
CA ILE A 185 -23.33 -17.79 12.22
C ILE A 185 -24.11 -17.56 10.93
N SER A 186 -25.41 -17.81 11.01
CA SER A 186 -26.35 -17.71 9.90
C SER A 186 -27.63 -16.97 10.32
N GLY A 187 -28.43 -16.55 9.34
CA GLY A 187 -29.74 -15.95 9.56
C GLY A 187 -29.72 -14.48 10.00
N SER A 188 -30.91 -13.91 10.21
CA SER A 188 -31.13 -12.46 10.26
C SER A 188 -31.14 -11.82 11.66
N ASN A 189 -30.67 -12.54 12.69
CA ASN A 189 -30.68 -12.02 14.05
C ASN A 189 -29.67 -10.87 14.20
N THR A 190 -29.99 -9.86 15.02
CA THR A 190 -29.27 -8.56 15.02
C THR A 190 -28.33 -8.36 16.20
N SER A 191 -28.47 -9.18 17.24
CA SER A 191 -27.63 -9.11 18.43
C SER A 191 -27.48 -10.50 19.02
N ILE A 192 -26.26 -10.86 19.42
CA ILE A 192 -26.01 -12.05 20.22
C ILE A 192 -25.36 -11.63 21.53
N ASN A 193 -26.00 -12.00 22.62
CA ASN A 193 -25.46 -11.84 23.96
C ASN A 193 -24.66 -13.09 24.29
N HIS A 194 -23.33 -12.95 24.30
CA HIS A 194 -22.44 -14.01 24.74
C HIS A 194 -22.45 -14.01 26.27
N ASP A 195 -23.23 -14.91 26.87
CA ASP A 195 -23.49 -14.96 28.31
C ASP A 195 -22.73 -16.09 29.04
N ILE A 196 -21.90 -16.82 28.32
CA ILE A 196 -21.05 -17.89 28.86
C ILE A 196 -19.65 -17.33 29.12
N MET A 197 -19.19 -17.37 30.37
CA MET A 197 -17.79 -17.09 30.72
C MET A 197 -17.02 -18.37 30.98
N SER A 198 -15.78 -18.45 30.50
CA SER A 198 -14.81 -19.41 31.02
C SER A 198 -14.13 -18.87 32.29
N PHE A 199 -13.38 -19.73 32.98
CA PHE A 199 -12.52 -19.33 34.10
C PHE A 199 -11.45 -18.29 33.70
N MET A 200 -11.08 -18.23 32.42
CA MET A 200 -10.06 -17.31 31.89
C MET A 200 -10.62 -15.94 31.48
N GLY A 201 -11.93 -15.71 31.64
CA GLY A 201 -12.57 -14.42 31.34
C GLY A 201 -12.94 -14.21 29.85
N TYR A 202 -12.69 -15.21 29.01
CA TYR A 202 -13.10 -15.28 27.59
C TYR A 202 -13.45 -16.73 27.23
N VAL A 203 -14.31 -16.96 26.24
CA VAL A 203 -14.52 -18.31 25.70
C VAL A 203 -13.72 -18.47 24.42
N GLU A 204 -12.97 -19.56 24.32
CA GLU A 204 -12.04 -19.85 23.23
C GLU A 204 -12.70 -20.72 22.15
N TYR A 205 -12.67 -20.28 20.90
CA TYR A 205 -13.17 -21.00 19.73
C TYR A 205 -12.03 -21.27 18.76
N ALA A 206 -12.09 -22.41 18.07
CA ALA A 206 -11.14 -22.69 17.00
C ALA A 206 -11.28 -21.68 15.87
N SER A 207 -12.51 -21.35 15.47
CA SER A 207 -12.79 -20.36 14.41
C SER A 207 -14.23 -19.86 14.47
N LEU A 208 -14.47 -18.67 13.90
CA LEU A 208 -15.77 -18.06 13.77
C LEU A 208 -16.05 -17.67 12.31
N ARG A 209 -17.24 -17.97 11.82
CA ARG A 209 -17.62 -17.67 10.45
C ARG A 209 -19.03 -17.10 10.39
N PHE A 210 -19.22 -16.02 9.64
CA PHE A 210 -20.52 -15.52 9.24
C PHE A 210 -20.74 -15.94 7.79
N ASP A 211 -21.75 -16.76 7.54
CA ASP A 211 -22.07 -17.19 6.18
C ASP A 211 -22.75 -16.06 5.37
N SER A 212 -23.03 -16.31 4.10
CA SER A 212 -23.64 -15.31 3.21
C SER A 212 -25.06 -14.88 3.61
N THR A 213 -25.72 -15.63 4.49
CA THR A 213 -27.08 -15.36 4.97
C THR A 213 -27.12 -14.58 6.28
N ALA A 214 -25.98 -14.41 6.95
CA ALA A 214 -25.87 -13.69 8.21
C ALA A 214 -26.33 -12.22 8.08
N GLY A 215 -27.22 -11.80 8.98
CA GLY A 215 -27.59 -10.40 9.21
C GLY A 215 -26.47 -9.63 9.89
N ALA A 216 -26.72 -8.36 10.25
CA ALA A 216 -25.77 -7.57 11.02
C ALA A 216 -25.80 -8.01 12.49
N PHE A 217 -24.78 -8.76 12.94
CA PHE A 217 -24.68 -9.21 14.32
C PHE A 217 -23.86 -8.25 15.17
N THR A 218 -24.27 -8.12 16.44
CA THR A 218 -23.50 -7.44 17.48
C THR A 218 -23.24 -8.41 18.64
N PHE A 219 -21.97 -8.70 18.91
CA PHE A 219 -21.54 -9.48 20.08
C PHE A 219 -21.34 -8.56 21.28
N THR A 220 -21.90 -8.99 22.42
CA THR A 220 -21.87 -8.25 23.68
C THR A 220 -21.49 -9.14 24.86
N ASN A 221 -21.19 -8.49 26.00
CA ASN A 221 -20.94 -9.06 27.33
C ASN A 221 -19.56 -9.66 27.61
N TYR A 222 -19.10 -10.67 26.86
CA TYR A 222 -17.81 -11.33 27.15
C TYR A 222 -16.86 -11.37 25.98
N ASN A 223 -15.56 -11.37 26.29
CA ASN A 223 -14.50 -11.46 25.30
C ASN A 223 -14.51 -12.84 24.64
N ILE A 224 -14.08 -12.89 23.39
CA ILE A 224 -14.01 -14.12 22.59
C ILE A 224 -12.53 -14.42 22.31
N GLY A 225 -12.08 -15.61 22.67
CA GLY A 225 -10.78 -16.14 22.29
C GLY A 225 -10.86 -16.86 20.94
N ILE A 226 -9.85 -16.67 20.11
CA ILE A 226 -9.61 -17.46 18.89
C ILE A 226 -8.30 -18.20 19.06
N GLU A 227 -8.33 -19.51 18.85
CA GLU A 227 -7.17 -20.40 18.98
C GLU A 227 -6.07 -20.06 17.97
N ASP A 228 -4.85 -20.55 18.24
CA ASP A 228 -3.72 -20.48 17.32
C ASP A 228 -4.04 -21.19 15.98
N GLY A 229 -3.81 -20.50 14.87
CA GLY A 229 -4.19 -20.92 13.53
C GLY A 229 -5.68 -20.73 13.21
N GLY A 230 -6.47 -20.15 14.11
CA GLY A 230 -7.89 -19.89 13.94
C GLY A 230 -8.23 -18.73 13.00
N PHE A 231 -9.49 -18.63 12.59
CA PHE A 231 -9.94 -17.56 11.71
C PHE A 231 -11.29 -16.94 12.12
N ILE A 232 -11.51 -15.69 11.72
CA ILE A 232 -12.80 -15.00 11.74
C ILE A 232 -13.14 -14.56 10.31
N THR A 233 -14.22 -15.08 9.72
CA THR A 233 -14.55 -14.77 8.30
C THR A 233 -15.97 -14.22 8.17
N ASN A 234 -16.15 -13.12 7.44
CA ASN A 234 -17.46 -12.55 7.12
C ASN A 234 -17.78 -12.68 5.61
N GLN A 235 -18.62 -13.65 5.27
CA GLN A 235 -19.11 -13.84 3.89
C GLN A 235 -20.44 -13.14 3.64
N SER A 236 -21.07 -12.58 4.67
CA SER A 236 -22.27 -11.76 4.54
C SER A 236 -21.94 -10.37 4.02
N SER A 237 -22.92 -9.69 3.43
CA SER A 237 -22.83 -8.27 3.09
C SER A 237 -23.03 -7.33 4.28
N SER A 238 -23.28 -7.86 5.47
CA SER A 238 -23.56 -7.08 6.69
C SER A 238 -22.27 -6.79 7.45
N LEU A 239 -22.19 -5.60 8.07
CA LEU A 239 -21.15 -5.29 9.05
C LEU A 239 -21.37 -6.13 10.31
N GLN A 240 -20.32 -6.83 10.75
CA GLN A 240 -20.35 -7.60 11.99
C GLN A 240 -19.62 -6.84 13.09
N THR A 241 -20.27 -6.68 14.24
CA THR A 241 -19.77 -5.85 15.33
C THR A 241 -19.41 -6.71 16.54
N PHE A 242 -18.19 -6.56 17.03
CA PHE A 242 -17.74 -7.09 18.31
C PHE A 242 -17.62 -5.93 19.29
N SER A 243 -18.66 -5.66 20.08
CA SER A 243 -18.63 -4.66 21.16
C SER A 243 -17.83 -5.13 22.38
N THR A 244 -17.10 -6.22 22.22
CA THR A 244 -16.31 -6.93 23.20
C THR A 244 -14.89 -7.14 22.64
N GLY A 245 -13.96 -7.58 23.47
CA GLY A 245 -12.60 -7.89 23.03
C GLY A 245 -12.48 -9.21 22.30
N ILE A 246 -11.63 -9.25 21.27
CA ILE A 246 -11.11 -10.50 20.70
C ILE A 246 -9.74 -10.80 21.35
N HIS A 247 -9.53 -12.03 21.81
CA HIS A 247 -8.25 -12.53 22.28
C HIS A 247 -7.67 -13.47 21.22
N GLY A 248 -6.60 -13.07 20.53
CA GLY A 248 -5.87 -13.97 19.64
C GLY A 248 -4.85 -14.77 20.45
N LEU A 249 -5.03 -16.10 20.54
CA LEU A 249 -4.19 -16.99 21.36
C LEU A 249 -2.98 -17.56 20.61
N GLY A 250 -2.76 -17.06 19.39
CA GLY A 250 -1.71 -17.41 18.45
C GLY A 250 -1.95 -16.65 17.15
N ASP A 251 -1.52 -17.23 16.03
CA ASP A 251 -1.74 -16.65 14.71
C ASP A 251 -3.22 -16.70 14.37
N ILE A 252 -3.81 -15.57 13.96
CA ILE A 252 -5.22 -15.51 13.56
C ILE A 252 -5.38 -14.82 12.20
N LEU A 253 -6.35 -15.31 11.42
CA LEU A 253 -6.75 -14.70 10.14
C LEU A 253 -8.17 -14.14 10.23
N ILE A 254 -8.32 -12.83 10.00
CA ILE A 254 -9.61 -12.14 9.93
C ILE A 254 -9.87 -11.79 8.46
N THR A 255 -10.94 -12.31 7.88
CA THR A 255 -11.29 -12.13 6.46
C THR A 255 -12.62 -11.39 6.30
N SER A 256 -12.57 -10.18 5.78
CA SER A 256 -13.73 -9.35 5.42
C SER A 256 -14.15 -9.68 3.98
N GLY A 257 -14.83 -10.81 3.78
CA GLY A 257 -15.19 -11.29 2.44
C GLY A 257 -16.13 -10.33 1.71
N SER A 258 -17.42 -10.41 2.01
CA SER A 258 -18.46 -9.55 1.40
C SER A 258 -18.87 -8.37 2.28
N GLY A 259 -18.45 -8.38 3.54
CA GLY A 259 -18.80 -7.39 4.54
C GLY A 259 -17.68 -7.22 5.56
N GLY A 260 -17.66 -6.05 6.19
CA GLY A 260 -16.63 -5.63 7.13
C GLY A 260 -16.81 -6.13 8.55
N PHE A 261 -15.89 -5.71 9.41
CA PHE A 261 -15.96 -5.88 10.86
C PHE A 261 -15.77 -4.56 11.60
N SER A 262 -16.42 -4.43 12.75
CA SER A 262 -16.12 -3.41 13.75
C SER A 262 -15.74 -4.08 15.07
N PHE A 263 -14.47 -3.98 15.45
CA PHE A 263 -13.96 -4.52 16.71
C PHE A 263 -13.82 -3.41 17.75
N SER A 264 -14.23 -3.69 18.99
CA SER A 264 -13.97 -2.79 20.11
C SER A 264 -12.50 -2.85 20.52
N ASN A 265 -11.96 -4.03 20.79
CA ASN A 265 -10.54 -4.21 21.11
C ASN A 265 -10.06 -5.54 20.56
N ILE A 266 -8.75 -5.63 20.30
CA ILE A 266 -8.10 -6.90 19.97
C ILE A 266 -6.85 -7.04 20.87
N TYR A 267 -6.75 -8.19 21.53
CA TYR A 267 -5.68 -8.53 22.46
C TYR A 267 -4.91 -9.71 21.89
N GLY A 268 -3.71 -9.45 21.38
CA GLY A 268 -2.78 -10.49 21.00
C GLY A 268 -2.10 -11.09 22.23
N LEU A 269 -2.10 -12.41 22.33
CA LEU A 269 -1.50 -13.15 23.44
C LEU A 269 -0.39 -14.07 22.90
N GLY A 270 0.81 -13.91 23.47
CA GLY A 270 2.02 -14.55 22.93
C GLY A 270 2.63 -13.76 21.78
N SER A 271 3.67 -14.33 21.17
CA SER A 271 4.23 -13.81 19.92
C SER A 271 3.42 -14.40 18.79
N SER A 272 2.63 -13.57 18.10
CA SER A 272 1.72 -14.03 17.06
C SER A 272 1.50 -13.03 15.94
N THR A 273 0.87 -13.49 14.86
CA THR A 273 0.47 -12.67 13.73
C THR A 273 -1.05 -12.52 13.68
N ILE A 274 -1.54 -11.29 13.64
CA ILE A 274 -2.93 -10.99 13.31
C ILE A 274 -2.98 -10.55 11.85
N SER A 275 -3.57 -11.37 11.00
CA SER A 275 -3.71 -11.08 9.58
C SER A 275 -5.12 -10.60 9.26
N PHE A 276 -5.26 -9.40 8.71
CA PHE A 276 -6.49 -8.88 8.12
C PHE A 276 -6.44 -9.03 6.61
N ASP A 277 -7.29 -9.90 6.06
CA ASP A 277 -7.68 -9.83 4.65
C ASP A 277 -8.96 -9.02 4.54
N THR A 278 -8.83 -7.75 4.16
CA THR A 278 -9.98 -6.84 4.03
C THR A 278 -10.89 -7.19 2.85
N GLY A 279 -10.53 -8.17 2.00
CA GLY A 279 -11.33 -8.51 0.82
C GLY A 279 -11.67 -7.25 0.02
N SER A 280 -12.96 -6.95 -0.15
CA SER A 280 -13.42 -5.68 -0.74
C SER A 280 -14.15 -4.75 0.24
N SER A 281 -14.12 -5.08 1.54
CA SER A 281 -14.90 -4.42 2.57
C SER A 281 -14.01 -3.79 3.64
N ASP A 282 -14.44 -2.64 4.15
CA ASP A 282 -13.70 -1.94 5.19
C ASP A 282 -13.96 -2.57 6.57
N SER A 283 -12.91 -2.64 7.39
CA SER A 283 -12.95 -3.05 8.78
C SER A 283 -12.33 -1.98 9.68
N THR A 284 -12.75 -1.98 10.95
CA THR A 284 -12.33 -0.97 11.93
C THR A 284 -12.03 -1.62 13.27
N ILE A 285 -10.96 -1.18 13.91
CA ILE A 285 -10.69 -1.37 15.33
C ILE A 285 -10.89 -0.02 16.02
N THR A 286 -12.00 0.11 16.73
CA THR A 286 -12.44 1.38 17.35
C THR A 286 -11.70 1.69 18.66
N GLY A 287 -11.22 0.66 19.36
CA GLY A 287 -10.40 0.76 20.56
C GLY A 287 -8.98 0.29 20.30
N VAL A 288 -8.39 -0.41 21.28
CA VAL A 288 -6.96 -0.72 21.29
C VAL A 288 -6.69 -2.12 20.74
N LEU A 289 -5.73 -2.20 19.81
CA LEU A 289 -4.94 -3.39 19.49
C LEU A 289 -3.68 -3.40 20.36
N SER A 290 -3.46 -4.49 21.09
CA SER A 290 -2.34 -4.65 22.02
C SER A 290 -1.76 -6.06 21.99
N GLY A 291 -0.57 -6.24 22.59
CA GLY A 291 0.11 -7.54 22.65
C GLY A 291 1.42 -7.57 21.87
N ASP A 292 2.15 -8.67 21.95
CA ASP A 292 3.37 -8.86 21.15
C ASP A 292 3.03 -9.46 19.79
N VAL A 293 2.37 -8.66 18.94
CA VAL A 293 1.83 -9.15 17.67
C VAL A 293 2.31 -8.38 16.47
N ASP A 294 2.59 -9.13 15.40
CA ASP A 294 2.72 -8.59 14.05
C ASP A 294 1.34 -8.43 13.43
N LEU A 295 1.11 -7.30 12.76
CA LEU A 295 -0.12 -7.02 12.02
C LEU A 295 0.16 -7.16 10.53
N THR A 296 -0.61 -7.99 9.82
CA THR A 296 -0.54 -8.06 8.35
C THR A 296 -1.86 -7.64 7.73
N ILE A 297 -1.83 -6.82 6.69
CA ILE A 297 -3.00 -6.30 6.00
C ILE A 297 -2.91 -6.68 4.51
N SER A 298 -3.99 -7.23 3.97
CA SER A 298 -4.16 -7.57 2.57
C SER A 298 -5.59 -7.27 2.11
N GLY A 299 -5.89 -7.56 0.84
CA GLY A 299 -7.18 -7.25 0.23
C GLY A 299 -7.16 -5.91 -0.50
N SER A 300 -8.33 -5.37 -0.81
CA SER A 300 -8.53 -4.05 -1.42
C SER A 300 -9.36 -3.10 -0.56
N GLY A 301 -10.00 -3.59 0.50
CA GLY A 301 -10.68 -2.74 1.48
C GLY A 301 -9.71 -2.05 2.44
N SER A 302 -10.25 -1.35 3.42
CA SER A 302 -9.49 -0.59 4.41
C SER A 302 -9.50 -1.27 5.78
N LEU A 303 -8.42 -1.14 6.55
CA LEU A 303 -8.41 -1.37 7.99
C LEU A 303 -8.14 -0.05 8.70
N SER A 304 -9.13 0.45 9.43
CA SER A 304 -8.98 1.65 10.27
C SER A 304 -8.59 1.29 11.70
N LEU A 305 -7.50 1.89 12.17
CA LEU A 305 -6.98 1.80 13.52
C LEU A 305 -7.26 3.12 14.25
N GLU A 306 -8.40 3.16 14.95
CA GLU A 306 -8.91 4.39 15.57
C GLU A 306 -8.37 4.60 16.99
N GLY A 307 -7.80 3.57 17.63
CA GLY A 307 -7.22 3.67 18.96
C GLY A 307 -5.75 4.10 19.00
N ASN A 308 -5.30 4.49 20.19
CA ASN A 308 -3.88 4.59 20.53
C ASN A 308 -3.36 3.18 20.82
N ASN A 309 -2.78 2.54 19.79
CA ASN A 309 -2.46 1.12 19.84
C ASN A 309 -1.12 0.85 20.52
N THR A 310 -0.99 -0.32 21.14
CA THR A 310 0.18 -0.69 21.96
C THR A 310 0.75 -2.06 21.59
N PHE A 311 0.43 -2.59 20.41
CA PHE A 311 1.03 -3.84 19.94
C PHE A 311 2.47 -3.59 19.50
N THR A 312 3.39 -4.48 19.86
CA THR A 312 4.83 -4.23 19.72
C THR A 312 5.48 -4.79 18.47
N GLY A 313 4.83 -5.71 17.75
CA GLY A 313 5.31 -6.22 16.48
C GLY A 313 5.15 -5.20 15.35
N GLY A 314 5.65 -5.56 14.17
CA GLY A 314 5.57 -4.72 12.98
C GLY A 314 4.20 -4.77 12.29
N THR A 315 3.91 -3.76 11.47
CA THR A 315 2.75 -3.76 10.57
C THR A 315 3.22 -3.96 9.13
N THR A 316 2.70 -4.96 8.43
CA THR A 316 2.97 -5.20 7.00
C THR A 316 1.72 -4.98 6.18
N VAL A 317 1.76 -4.04 5.23
CA VAL A 317 0.67 -3.80 4.28
C VAL A 317 1.06 -4.41 2.93
N THR A 318 0.26 -5.35 2.44
CA THR A 318 0.45 -6.02 1.13
C THR A 318 -0.63 -5.64 0.11
N GLY A 319 -1.72 -5.03 0.56
CA GLY A 319 -2.85 -4.56 -0.23
C GLY A 319 -3.84 -3.80 0.67
N GLY A 320 -4.79 -3.13 0.05
CA GLY A 320 -5.81 -2.34 0.74
C GLY A 320 -5.25 -1.03 1.31
N THR A 321 -6.00 -0.43 2.23
CA THR A 321 -5.60 0.82 2.91
C THR A 321 -5.48 0.59 4.41
N LEU A 322 -4.34 0.91 5.00
CA LEU A 322 -4.22 1.10 6.45
C LEU A 322 -4.56 2.55 6.79
N VAL A 323 -5.60 2.78 7.58
CA VAL A 323 -5.97 4.12 8.06
C VAL A 323 -5.54 4.27 9.51
N LEU A 324 -4.72 5.28 9.81
CA LEU A 324 -4.26 5.60 11.16
C LEU A 324 -4.94 6.88 11.64
N SER A 325 -5.76 6.80 12.70
CA SER A 325 -6.39 7.99 13.29
C SER A 325 -5.66 8.55 14.51
N HIS A 326 -4.49 8.01 14.82
CA HIS A 326 -3.57 8.46 15.88
C HIS A 326 -2.11 8.28 15.44
N ALA A 327 -1.19 9.08 16.00
CA ALA A 327 0.26 8.92 15.81
C ALA A 327 0.74 7.48 16.10
N ASN A 328 0.30 6.90 17.21
CA ASN A 328 0.60 5.52 17.60
C ASN A 328 -0.42 4.51 17.03
N GLY A 329 -1.12 4.85 15.94
CA GLY A 329 -2.15 3.97 15.37
C GLY A 329 -1.58 2.61 14.96
N ALA A 330 -0.33 2.55 14.49
CA ALA A 330 0.33 1.30 14.11
C ALA A 330 1.17 0.68 15.26
N GLY A 331 0.97 1.11 16.51
CA GLY A 331 1.87 0.77 17.62
C GLY A 331 3.28 1.36 17.43
N PRO A 332 4.28 1.00 18.25
CA PRO A 332 5.68 1.44 18.09
C PRO A 332 6.50 0.65 17.05
N GLY A 333 5.95 -0.43 16.49
CA GLY A 333 6.68 -1.29 15.54
C GLY A 333 6.95 -0.63 14.18
N ALA A 334 7.79 -1.24 13.35
CA ALA A 334 8.00 -0.73 11.99
C ALA A 334 6.76 -0.96 11.10
N ILE A 335 6.57 -0.09 10.11
CA ILE A 335 5.56 -0.25 9.05
C ILE A 335 6.29 -0.65 7.76
N ASN A 336 5.91 -1.78 7.17
CA ASN A 336 6.44 -2.28 5.91
C ASN A 336 5.36 -2.22 4.82
N MET A 337 5.54 -1.31 3.87
CA MET A 337 4.67 -1.13 2.71
C MET A 337 5.19 -2.02 1.57
N ASN A 338 4.55 -3.17 1.42
CA ASN A 338 4.72 -4.10 0.30
C ASN A 338 3.58 -3.92 -0.72
N GLY A 339 3.10 -2.69 -0.91
CA GLY A 339 1.95 -2.33 -1.74
C GLY A 339 0.84 -1.67 -0.91
N GLY A 340 -0.33 -1.47 -1.52
CA GLY A 340 -1.50 -0.88 -0.87
C GLY A 340 -1.39 0.64 -0.66
N SER A 341 -2.05 1.13 0.38
CA SER A 341 -2.06 2.54 0.77
C SER A 341 -1.95 2.70 2.29
N LEU A 342 -1.43 3.86 2.71
CA LEU A 342 -1.40 4.34 4.07
C LEU A 342 -2.12 5.69 4.13
N GLU A 343 -3.13 5.81 4.98
CA GLU A 343 -3.87 7.06 5.19
C GLU A 343 -3.65 7.56 6.61
N LEU A 344 -3.19 8.81 6.73
CA LEU A 344 -2.97 9.51 7.99
C LEU A 344 -4.19 10.39 8.24
N ASP A 345 -5.21 9.81 8.89
CA ASP A 345 -6.47 10.50 9.19
C ASP A 345 -6.47 11.07 10.62
N THR A 346 -5.58 12.02 10.83
CA THR A 346 -5.26 12.54 12.16
C THR A 346 -5.45 14.04 12.25
N ALA A 347 -6.03 14.54 13.33
CA ALA A 347 -6.14 15.97 13.57
C ALA A 347 -4.94 16.50 14.36
N GLY A 348 -4.51 17.73 14.06
CA GLY A 348 -3.61 18.50 14.92
C GLY A 348 -2.11 18.34 14.64
N GLY A 349 -1.71 17.87 13.46
CA GLY A 349 -0.29 17.81 13.09
C GLY A 349 0.49 16.77 13.87
N PRO A 350 0.06 15.49 13.94
CA PRO A 350 0.81 14.51 14.71
C PRO A 350 2.18 14.22 14.10
N ASP A 351 3.03 13.64 14.94
CA ASP A 351 4.34 13.12 14.55
C ASP A 351 4.28 11.58 14.59
N PHE A 352 4.59 10.96 13.46
CA PHE A 352 4.73 9.51 13.30
C PHE A 352 6.20 9.12 13.41
N ASP A 353 6.51 8.25 14.38
CA ASP A 353 7.86 7.79 14.71
C ASP A 353 8.11 6.31 14.35
N ASN A 354 7.19 5.69 13.60
CA ASN A 354 7.38 4.37 13.04
C ASN A 354 8.44 4.37 11.93
N ILE A 355 9.41 3.46 12.00
CA ILE A 355 10.28 3.19 10.84
C ILE A 355 9.41 2.73 9.68
N LEU A 356 9.56 3.36 8.51
CA LEU A 356 8.80 3.04 7.31
C LEU A 356 9.70 2.36 6.27
N THR A 357 9.28 1.20 5.78
CA THR A 357 9.97 0.50 4.68
C THR A 357 9.06 0.46 3.46
N ALA A 358 9.41 1.21 2.42
CA ALA A 358 8.73 1.25 1.13
C ALA A 358 9.34 0.20 0.19
N THR A 359 8.91 -1.05 0.30
CA THR A 359 9.44 -2.15 -0.53
C THR A 359 8.82 -2.16 -1.93
N GLN A 360 7.55 -1.75 -2.04
CA GLN A 360 6.84 -1.52 -3.30
C GLN A 360 6.18 -0.14 -3.28
N ASP A 361 5.77 0.33 -4.45
CA ASP A 361 5.06 1.60 -4.59
C ASP A 361 3.76 1.55 -3.77
N PHE A 362 3.45 2.66 -3.09
CA PHE A 362 2.22 2.81 -2.32
C PHE A 362 1.78 4.27 -2.26
N THR A 363 0.50 4.49 -1.97
CA THR A 363 -0.04 5.84 -1.76
C THR A 363 -0.01 6.20 -0.28
N LEU A 364 0.57 7.35 0.07
CA LEU A 364 0.48 7.97 1.39
C LEU A 364 -0.47 9.16 1.31
N THR A 365 -1.66 9.02 1.88
CA THR A 365 -2.66 10.09 1.93
C THR A 365 -2.59 10.82 3.26
N ALA A 366 -2.17 12.09 3.25
CA ALA A 366 -2.27 12.97 4.41
C ALA A 366 -3.55 13.81 4.29
N THR A 367 -4.59 13.49 5.06
CA THR A 367 -5.87 14.24 4.99
C THR A 367 -5.75 15.61 5.66
N GLN A 368 -4.82 15.72 6.60
CA GLN A 368 -4.46 16.91 7.39
C GLN A 368 -2.93 16.94 7.52
N ASP A 369 -2.39 18.04 8.04
CA ASP A 369 -0.94 18.17 8.22
C ASP A 369 -0.40 17.05 9.13
N ALA A 370 0.75 16.50 8.78
CA ALA A 370 1.41 15.44 9.52
C ALA A 370 2.94 15.53 9.39
N THR A 371 3.66 15.08 10.42
CA THR A 371 5.11 14.90 10.39
C THR A 371 5.46 13.42 10.43
N TRP A 372 6.45 13.02 9.62
CA TRP A 372 7.10 11.73 9.71
C TRP A 372 8.56 11.94 10.16
N SER A 373 8.86 11.62 11.41
CA SER A 373 10.18 11.86 12.02
C SER A 373 11.11 10.66 11.99
N ALA A 374 10.57 9.46 11.80
CA ALA A 374 11.36 8.25 11.70
C ALA A 374 11.92 8.01 10.29
N ALA A 375 12.94 7.16 10.21
CA ALA A 375 13.60 6.84 8.95
C ALA A 375 12.66 6.08 7.99
N ILE A 376 12.72 6.48 6.72
CA ILE A 376 12.14 5.82 5.56
C ILE A 376 13.27 5.09 4.81
N SER A 377 12.99 3.89 4.33
CA SER A 377 13.91 3.08 3.54
C SER A 377 13.20 2.34 2.41
N GLY A 378 13.95 1.75 1.48
CA GLY A 378 13.40 0.93 0.39
C GLY A 378 13.39 1.64 -0.96
N SER A 379 12.85 0.95 -1.97
CA SER A 379 12.92 1.35 -3.39
C SER A 379 11.56 1.62 -4.03
N GLY A 380 10.46 1.42 -3.31
CA GLY A 380 9.13 1.75 -3.80
C GLY A 380 8.89 3.26 -3.78
N THR A 381 8.20 3.77 -4.79
CA THR A 381 7.80 5.19 -4.85
C THR A 381 6.70 5.48 -3.85
N ILE A 382 6.77 6.65 -3.18
CA ILE A 382 5.70 7.16 -2.32
C ILE A 382 4.84 8.14 -3.14
N THR A 383 3.58 7.81 -3.41
CA THR A 383 2.64 8.80 -3.93
C THR A 383 2.04 9.59 -2.76
N LYS A 384 2.51 10.81 -2.54
CA LYS A 384 1.93 11.75 -1.57
C LYS A 384 0.62 12.31 -2.12
N ALA A 385 -0.47 12.00 -1.44
CA ALA A 385 -1.83 12.46 -1.74
C ALA A 385 -2.46 13.17 -0.53
N GLY A 386 -3.70 13.65 -0.70
CA GLY A 386 -4.45 14.38 0.32
C GLY A 386 -4.03 15.85 0.44
N SER A 387 -4.92 16.67 0.99
CA SER A 387 -4.75 18.13 1.08
C SER A 387 -3.80 18.59 2.17
N GLY A 388 -3.51 17.73 3.16
CA GLY A 388 -2.63 18.07 4.27
C GLY A 388 -1.17 18.09 3.87
N ASP A 389 -0.39 18.89 4.58
CA ASP A 389 1.05 18.98 4.36
C ASP A 389 1.77 17.78 5.01
N LEU A 390 2.74 17.19 4.30
CA LEU A 390 3.58 16.13 4.86
C LEU A 390 4.98 16.66 5.09
N THR A 391 5.37 16.77 6.36
CA THR A 391 6.74 17.10 6.76
C THR A 391 7.56 15.83 6.93
N LEU A 392 8.66 15.71 6.18
CA LEU A 392 9.66 14.65 6.36
C LEU A 392 10.84 15.20 7.16
N SER A 393 11.08 14.59 8.33
CA SER A 393 12.22 14.93 9.19
C SER A 393 13.11 13.76 9.58
N GLY A 394 12.74 12.56 9.16
CA GLY A 394 13.60 11.37 9.26
C GLY A 394 14.81 11.42 8.33
N ASN A 395 15.90 10.80 8.77
CA ASN A 395 17.11 10.65 7.97
C ASN A 395 17.01 9.47 6.99
N ASN A 396 16.68 9.75 5.72
CA ASN A 396 16.23 8.74 4.76
C ASN A 396 17.33 8.31 3.77
N THR A 397 18.58 8.22 4.22
CA THR A 397 19.76 7.86 3.39
C THR A 397 19.65 6.53 2.62
N THR A 398 18.77 5.61 3.04
CA THR A 398 18.54 4.31 2.37
C THR A 398 17.25 4.25 1.57
N PHE A 399 16.51 5.36 1.44
CA PHE A 399 15.33 5.46 0.60
C PHE A 399 15.73 5.92 -0.81
N THR A 400 15.44 5.09 -1.80
CA THR A 400 15.83 5.32 -3.20
C THR A 400 14.63 5.39 -4.15
N GLY A 401 13.41 5.16 -3.67
CA GLY A 401 12.21 5.04 -4.51
C GLY A 401 11.77 6.36 -5.14
N GLY A 402 11.86 7.46 -4.39
CA GLY A 402 11.36 8.77 -4.82
C GLY A 402 9.95 9.06 -4.34
N ILE A 403 9.48 10.28 -4.58
CA ILE A 403 8.21 10.79 -4.04
C ILE A 403 7.45 11.49 -5.17
N ASP A 404 6.24 11.03 -5.45
CA ASP A 404 5.30 11.66 -6.38
C ASP A 404 4.29 12.48 -5.57
N VAL A 405 4.35 13.80 -5.66
CA VAL A 405 3.44 14.72 -4.96
C VAL A 405 2.27 15.06 -5.86
N THR A 406 1.06 14.69 -5.43
CA THR A 406 -0.18 14.89 -6.20
C THR A 406 -1.12 15.93 -5.57
N ALA A 407 -0.98 16.18 -4.26
CA ALA A 407 -1.75 17.16 -3.49
C ALA A 407 -1.06 17.52 -2.16
N GLY A 408 -1.42 18.69 -1.60
CA GLY A 408 -0.81 19.25 -0.38
C GLY A 408 0.63 19.74 -0.60
N GLU A 409 1.30 20.20 0.45
CA GLU A 409 2.74 20.49 0.42
C GLU A 409 3.56 19.29 0.90
N LEU A 410 4.74 19.09 0.29
CA LEU A 410 5.80 18.24 0.83
C LEU A 410 6.85 19.16 1.48
N THR A 411 7.06 19.03 2.78
CA THR A 411 8.05 19.84 3.52
C THR A 411 9.27 19.00 3.87
N LEU A 412 10.46 19.45 3.47
CA LEU A 412 11.74 18.77 3.73
C LEU A 412 12.60 19.56 4.72
N THR A 413 12.99 18.93 5.82
CA THR A 413 13.73 19.62 6.90
C THR A 413 15.26 19.56 6.78
N HIS A 414 15.78 18.70 5.90
CA HIS A 414 17.20 18.61 5.52
C HIS A 414 17.35 17.84 4.19
N ALA A 415 18.56 17.81 3.62
CA ALA A 415 18.83 17.24 2.29
C ALA A 415 18.45 15.75 2.17
N GLU A 416 18.72 14.96 3.21
CA GLU A 416 18.44 13.52 3.20
C GLU A 416 16.97 13.17 3.54
N ALA A 417 16.10 14.16 3.78
CA ALA A 417 14.71 13.93 4.19
C ALA A 417 13.86 13.27 3.08
N ALA A 418 14.18 13.50 1.81
CA ALA A 418 13.51 12.84 0.68
C ALA A 418 14.22 11.56 0.21
N GLY A 419 15.32 11.18 0.85
CA GLY A 419 16.22 10.13 0.36
C GLY A 419 16.92 10.54 -0.95
N SER A 420 17.32 9.58 -1.77
CA SER A 420 18.08 9.83 -3.02
C SER A 420 17.23 9.70 -4.29
N GLY A 421 15.94 9.39 -4.16
CA GLY A 421 15.03 9.23 -5.30
C GLY A 421 14.67 10.57 -5.95
N ALA A 422 14.01 10.52 -7.10
CA ALA A 422 13.43 11.71 -7.72
C ALA A 422 12.23 12.21 -6.92
N ILE A 423 11.94 13.51 -7.00
CA ILE A 423 10.69 14.11 -6.52
C ILE A 423 9.92 14.56 -7.77
N ASP A 424 8.71 14.03 -7.97
CA ASP A 424 7.81 14.46 -9.04
C ASP A 424 6.69 15.33 -8.47
N MET A 425 6.55 16.53 -9.03
CA MET A 425 5.52 17.50 -8.66
C MET A 425 4.41 17.45 -9.71
N ASP A 426 3.53 16.48 -9.51
CA ASP A 426 2.28 16.28 -10.25
C ASP A 426 1.11 17.08 -9.65
N GLY A 427 1.36 17.89 -8.63
CA GLY A 427 0.43 18.78 -7.95
C GLY A 427 1.00 19.23 -6.60
N GLY A 428 0.40 20.24 -5.98
CA GLY A 428 0.82 20.69 -4.65
C GLY A 428 2.06 21.60 -4.61
N GLY A 429 2.69 21.69 -3.44
CA GLY A 429 3.86 22.53 -3.17
C GLY A 429 5.05 21.74 -2.65
N LEU A 430 6.24 22.34 -2.73
CA LEU A 430 7.47 21.83 -2.13
C LEU A 430 8.06 22.91 -1.22
N GLU A 431 8.24 22.61 0.05
CA GLU A 431 8.87 23.49 1.02
C GLU A 431 10.22 22.94 1.50
N LEU A 432 11.24 23.80 1.51
CA LEU A 432 12.52 23.55 2.18
C LEU A 432 12.53 24.32 3.50
N ASP A 433 12.14 23.65 4.59
CA ASP A 433 12.18 24.20 5.95
C ASP A 433 13.46 23.77 6.66
N THR A 434 14.58 24.32 6.21
CA THR A 434 15.91 23.85 6.61
C THR A 434 16.70 24.87 7.41
N ALA A 435 17.73 24.41 8.12
CA ALA A 435 18.75 25.27 8.72
C ALA A 435 20.13 24.99 8.12
N GLY A 436 20.88 26.04 7.80
CA GLY A 436 22.31 25.94 7.47
C GLY A 436 22.68 25.77 6.00
N ASP A 437 21.81 26.18 5.06
CA ASP A 437 22.06 26.13 3.60
C ASP A 437 22.43 24.73 3.08
N PRO A 438 21.59 23.70 3.33
CA PRO A 438 21.82 22.37 2.78
C PRO A 438 21.67 22.35 1.27
N ASP A 439 22.37 21.42 0.61
CA ASP A 439 22.28 21.17 -0.83
C ASP A 439 21.43 19.93 -1.09
N PHE A 440 20.30 20.12 -1.78
CA PHE A 440 19.43 19.05 -2.26
C PHE A 440 19.88 18.62 -3.67
N ASP A 441 20.23 17.35 -3.81
CA ASP A 441 20.73 16.77 -5.07
C ASP A 441 19.68 15.92 -5.81
N ASN A 442 18.49 15.73 -5.23
CA ASN A 442 17.36 15.03 -5.84
C ASN A 442 17.02 15.60 -7.22
N ALA A 443 16.72 14.72 -8.18
CA ALA A 443 16.07 15.17 -9.41
C ALA A 443 14.66 15.69 -9.08
N LEU A 444 14.28 16.85 -9.61
CA LEU A 444 12.94 17.41 -9.47
C LEU A 444 12.25 17.39 -10.83
N VAL A 445 11.08 16.77 -10.91
CA VAL A 445 10.23 16.77 -12.10
C VAL A 445 9.02 17.64 -11.79
N ILE A 446 8.68 18.57 -12.68
CA ILE A 446 7.60 19.55 -12.47
C ILE A 446 6.65 19.46 -13.66
N THR A 447 5.64 18.59 -13.57
CA THR A 447 4.66 18.41 -14.66
C THR A 447 3.55 19.45 -14.57
N GLN A 448 3.16 19.85 -13.36
CA GLN A 448 2.26 20.96 -13.04
C GLN A 448 3.03 22.12 -12.38
N ASP A 449 2.44 23.31 -12.31
CA ASP A 449 3.09 24.45 -11.63
C ASP A 449 3.41 24.10 -10.17
N CYS A 450 4.63 24.40 -9.73
CA CYS A 450 5.12 24.08 -8.39
C CYS A 450 5.39 25.37 -7.61
N ASP A 451 4.69 25.51 -6.48
CA ASP A 451 5.03 26.47 -5.45
C ASP A 451 6.23 25.94 -4.67
N PHE A 452 7.39 26.57 -4.86
CA PHE A 452 8.67 26.19 -4.29
C PHE A 452 9.04 27.13 -3.16
N THR A 453 8.59 26.79 -1.95
CA THR A 453 8.77 27.56 -0.73
C THR A 453 10.15 27.33 -0.13
N VAL A 454 10.87 28.41 0.13
CA VAL A 454 12.21 28.36 0.75
C VAL A 454 12.24 29.40 1.86
N THR A 455 12.05 28.94 3.10
CA THR A 455 11.92 29.80 4.28
C THR A 455 13.27 30.37 4.71
N GLN A 456 14.32 29.56 4.61
CA GLN A 456 15.71 29.84 4.95
C GLN A 456 16.61 29.56 3.76
N ASP A 457 17.86 30.06 3.77
CA ASP A 457 18.79 29.80 2.67
C ASP A 457 18.99 28.29 2.46
N ALA A 458 18.91 27.84 1.21
CA ALA A 458 19.11 26.46 0.77
C ALA A 458 19.64 26.40 -0.67
N ALA A 459 20.33 25.31 -1.01
CA ALA A 459 20.85 25.03 -2.33
C ALA A 459 20.13 23.84 -2.99
N TRP A 460 20.03 23.89 -4.31
CA TRP A 460 19.52 22.81 -5.14
C TRP A 460 20.47 22.56 -6.31
N SER A 461 21.23 21.47 -6.21
CA SER A 461 22.14 21.00 -7.26
C SER A 461 21.52 19.99 -8.21
N GLY A 462 20.44 19.33 -7.77
CA GLY A 462 19.66 18.43 -8.60
C GLY A 462 19.09 19.10 -9.85
N THR A 463 18.86 18.31 -10.90
CA THR A 463 18.27 18.84 -12.15
C THR A 463 16.76 18.94 -12.00
N ILE A 464 16.21 20.13 -12.25
CA ILE A 464 14.79 20.44 -12.31
C ILE A 464 14.34 20.35 -13.77
N THR A 465 13.32 19.55 -14.05
CA THR A 465 12.77 19.28 -15.40
C THR A 465 11.25 19.46 -15.45
N GLY A 466 10.65 19.35 -16.63
CA GLY A 466 9.18 19.34 -16.79
C GLY A 466 8.59 20.60 -17.42
N SER A 467 7.27 20.60 -17.60
CA SER A 467 6.50 21.65 -18.28
C SER A 467 5.94 22.72 -17.36
N GLY A 468 5.75 22.41 -16.08
CA GLY A 468 5.27 23.38 -15.11
C GLY A 468 6.28 24.48 -14.81
N SER A 469 5.78 25.56 -14.22
CA SER A 469 6.60 26.67 -13.74
C SER A 469 7.16 26.41 -12.34
N VAL A 470 8.27 27.07 -12.04
CA VAL A 470 8.86 27.11 -10.69
C VAL A 470 8.51 28.46 -10.06
N THR A 471 7.75 28.45 -8.97
CA THR A 471 7.39 29.66 -8.22
C THR A 471 8.16 29.73 -6.91
N LYS A 472 9.24 30.52 -6.88
CA LYS A 472 10.00 30.76 -5.66
C LYS A 472 9.22 31.64 -4.68
N LEU A 473 8.89 31.03 -3.53
CA LEU A 473 8.26 31.65 -2.37
C LEU A 473 9.22 31.65 -1.16
N GLY A 474 8.80 32.28 -0.06
CA GLY A 474 9.59 32.35 1.18
C GLY A 474 10.76 33.35 1.12
N ALA A 475 11.25 33.75 2.30
CA ALA A 475 12.24 34.81 2.45
C ALA A 475 13.68 34.37 2.14
N GLY A 476 13.96 33.07 2.18
CA GLY A 476 15.29 32.50 1.99
C GLY A 476 15.82 32.65 0.57
N THR A 477 17.13 32.44 0.43
CA THR A 477 17.85 32.33 -0.84
C THR A 477 17.79 30.90 -1.35
N LEU A 478 17.26 30.69 -2.56
CA LEU A 478 17.39 29.44 -3.29
C LEU A 478 18.61 29.51 -4.22
N THR A 479 19.65 28.75 -3.92
CA THR A 479 20.84 28.64 -4.78
C THR A 479 20.64 27.52 -5.81
N LEU A 480 20.50 27.88 -7.09
CA LEU A 480 20.43 26.91 -8.18
C LEU A 480 21.81 26.72 -8.79
N SER A 481 22.40 25.54 -8.62
CA SER A 481 23.75 25.23 -9.13
C SER A 481 23.74 24.25 -10.32
N GLY A 482 22.70 23.43 -10.46
CA GLY A 482 22.47 22.51 -11.59
C GLY A 482 22.05 23.21 -12.89
N SER A 483 22.18 22.51 -14.03
CA SER A 483 21.72 22.99 -15.34
C SER A 483 20.23 22.68 -15.53
N GLN A 484 19.37 23.61 -15.15
CA GLN A 484 17.93 23.37 -15.07
C GLN A 484 17.25 23.34 -16.44
N GLN A 485 16.23 22.49 -16.59
CA GLN A 485 15.53 22.17 -17.84
C GLN A 485 14.01 22.35 -17.79
N PHE A 486 13.44 22.88 -16.69
CA PHE A 486 12.00 23.20 -16.61
C PHE A 486 11.62 24.27 -17.65
N THR A 487 10.46 24.11 -18.29
CA THR A 487 10.06 24.95 -19.44
C THR A 487 8.93 25.93 -19.16
N GLY A 488 8.21 25.80 -18.03
CA GLY A 488 7.12 26.69 -17.65
C GLY A 488 7.55 28.11 -17.22
N GLY A 489 8.85 28.33 -17.02
CA GLY A 489 9.42 29.61 -16.60
C GLY A 489 9.67 29.70 -15.09
N LEU A 490 10.40 30.74 -14.68
CA LEU A 490 10.80 30.98 -13.30
C LEU A 490 10.05 32.19 -12.75
N TYR A 491 9.25 32.01 -11.70
CA TYR A 491 8.55 33.06 -10.97
C TYR A 491 9.27 33.32 -9.66
N ILE A 492 9.62 34.57 -9.37
CA ILE A 492 10.31 34.98 -8.15
C ILE A 492 9.42 36.00 -7.44
N GLN A 493 8.56 35.49 -6.56
CA GLN A 493 7.60 36.31 -5.82
C GLN A 493 8.20 36.82 -4.49
N ALA A 494 9.05 36.02 -3.84
CA ALA A 494 9.70 36.39 -2.58
C ALA A 494 11.15 35.90 -2.49
N GLY A 495 11.91 36.48 -1.56
CA GLY A 495 13.29 36.08 -1.28
C GLY A 495 14.24 36.31 -2.45
N THR A 496 15.25 35.43 -2.56
CA THR A 496 16.30 35.51 -3.59
C THR A 496 16.44 34.18 -4.34
N VAL A 497 16.63 34.22 -5.66
CA VAL A 497 17.23 33.13 -6.42
C VAL A 497 18.67 33.51 -6.72
N LEU A 498 19.62 32.64 -6.34
CA LEU A 498 21.04 32.81 -6.60
C LEU A 498 21.49 31.82 -7.68
N GLY A 499 22.16 32.31 -8.72
CA GLY A 499 22.70 31.47 -9.80
C GLY A 499 24.09 31.91 -10.25
N SER A 500 24.81 30.98 -10.88
CA SER A 500 26.18 31.18 -11.37
C SER A 500 26.28 31.28 -12.90
N ALA A 501 25.31 30.69 -13.63
CA ALA A 501 25.24 30.64 -15.09
C ALA A 501 23.80 30.68 -15.58
N ASP A 502 23.57 31.14 -16.82
CA ASP A 502 22.21 31.41 -17.34
C ASP A 502 21.34 30.15 -17.32
N ASN A 503 21.91 28.98 -17.61
CA ASN A 503 21.23 27.69 -17.55
C ASN A 503 20.89 27.22 -16.13
N ASN A 504 21.34 27.89 -15.06
CA ASN A 504 20.84 27.62 -13.70
C ASN A 504 19.38 28.10 -13.53
N LEU A 505 18.89 28.97 -14.42
CA LEU A 505 17.55 29.57 -14.34
C LEU A 505 16.55 28.89 -15.29
N GLY A 506 16.83 27.66 -15.72
CA GLY A 506 16.08 26.93 -16.75
C GLY A 506 16.78 26.96 -18.12
N PRO A 507 16.14 26.46 -19.20
CA PRO A 507 16.67 26.55 -20.56
C PRO A 507 17.00 27.99 -20.96
N VAL A 508 18.08 28.18 -21.72
CA VAL A 508 18.49 29.50 -22.21
C VAL A 508 17.34 30.14 -22.99
N GLY A 509 16.97 31.37 -22.61
CA GLY A 509 15.82 32.09 -23.18
C GLY A 509 14.47 31.81 -22.52
N GLY A 510 14.42 30.95 -21.49
CA GLY A 510 13.22 30.77 -20.66
C GLY A 510 12.82 32.07 -19.94
N SER A 511 11.53 32.27 -19.73
CA SER A 511 11.00 33.50 -19.13
C SER A 511 11.24 33.60 -17.63
N ILE A 512 11.40 34.83 -17.13
CA ILE A 512 11.45 35.15 -15.70
C ILE A 512 10.30 36.11 -15.37
N HIS A 513 9.58 35.85 -14.29
CA HIS A 513 8.50 36.68 -13.77
C HIS A 513 8.85 37.13 -12.36
N PHE A 514 8.73 38.41 -12.07
CA PHE A 514 8.92 38.95 -10.72
C PHE A 514 7.62 39.51 -10.16
N ASP A 515 7.40 39.29 -8.86
CA ASP A 515 6.38 39.99 -8.08
C ASP A 515 6.91 40.37 -6.67
N GLY A 516 8.13 40.93 -6.63
CA GLY A 516 8.79 41.42 -5.41
C GLY A 516 10.14 40.77 -5.09
N GLY A 517 10.46 39.62 -5.67
CA GLY A 517 11.70 38.88 -5.40
C GLY A 517 12.97 39.42 -6.06
N THR A 518 14.10 38.76 -5.77
CA THR A 518 15.44 39.11 -6.28
C THR A 518 16.08 37.98 -7.06
N LEU A 519 16.63 38.29 -8.24
CA LEU A 519 17.64 37.44 -8.90
C LEU A 519 19.03 37.99 -8.56
N LYS A 520 19.86 37.15 -7.95
CA LYS A 520 21.23 37.50 -7.56
C LYS A 520 22.26 36.64 -8.29
N TYR A 521 23.39 37.26 -8.62
CA TYR A 521 24.49 36.58 -9.29
C TYR A 521 25.56 36.11 -8.31
N SER A 522 25.99 34.86 -8.40
CA SER A 522 27.19 34.37 -7.69
C SER A 522 28.45 34.45 -8.55
N SER A 523 28.29 34.42 -9.88
CA SER A 523 29.33 34.73 -10.87
C SER A 523 28.74 35.51 -12.05
N GLY A 524 29.60 36.08 -12.90
CA GLY A 524 29.14 36.87 -14.05
C GLY A 524 28.43 36.02 -15.11
N PHE A 525 27.20 36.41 -15.45
CA PHE A 525 26.45 35.87 -16.59
C PHE A 525 26.86 36.62 -17.86
N SER A 526 27.48 35.92 -18.82
CA SER A 526 27.66 36.46 -20.16
C SER A 526 26.32 36.43 -20.90
N ASP A 527 25.74 37.61 -21.11
CA ASP A 527 24.65 37.95 -22.02
C ASP A 527 23.43 37.00 -22.05
N THR A 528 22.27 37.46 -21.58
CA THR A 528 21.02 36.67 -21.56
C THR A 528 19.95 37.22 -22.50
N THR A 529 19.18 36.34 -23.14
CA THR A 529 18.03 36.67 -24.01
C THR A 529 16.68 36.47 -23.31
N ARG A 530 16.68 36.13 -22.02
CA ARG A 530 15.47 35.87 -21.23
C ARG A 530 14.56 37.09 -21.19
N SER A 531 13.29 36.89 -21.48
CA SER A 531 12.27 37.91 -21.22
C SER A 531 12.02 38.03 -19.72
N ILE A 532 11.75 39.26 -19.27
CA ILE A 532 11.25 39.53 -17.91
C ILE A 532 9.85 40.12 -17.98
N THR A 533 8.97 39.65 -17.11
CA THR A 533 7.73 40.33 -16.77
C THR A 533 7.77 40.81 -15.31
N LEU A 534 7.51 42.10 -15.08
CA LEU A 534 7.42 42.72 -13.76
C LEU A 534 5.94 42.89 -13.37
N ALA A 535 5.45 42.08 -12.45
CA ALA A 535 4.12 42.22 -11.86
C ALA A 535 4.06 43.42 -10.89
N GLY A 536 2.96 43.58 -10.15
CA GLY A 536 2.70 44.76 -9.33
C GLY A 536 3.77 45.04 -8.27
N GLY A 537 4.36 43.98 -7.68
CA GLY A 537 5.44 44.04 -6.71
C GLY A 537 6.80 44.43 -7.29
N GLY A 538 6.96 44.46 -8.63
CA GLY A 538 8.24 44.74 -9.29
C GLY A 538 9.24 43.59 -9.15
N GLY A 539 10.52 43.87 -9.37
CA GLY A 539 11.57 42.85 -9.27
C GLY A 539 12.97 43.45 -9.14
N THR A 540 13.87 42.71 -8.50
CA THR A 540 15.25 43.13 -8.27
C THR A 540 16.23 42.25 -9.03
N ILE A 541 17.19 42.88 -9.72
CA ILE A 541 18.39 42.22 -10.25
C ILE A 541 19.59 42.73 -9.44
N ASP A 542 20.17 41.84 -8.62
CA ASP A 542 21.42 42.06 -7.92
C ASP A 542 22.59 41.49 -8.71
N THR A 543 23.37 42.38 -9.33
CA THR A 543 24.50 41.93 -10.12
C THR A 543 25.72 41.52 -9.30
N ASN A 544 25.70 41.72 -7.98
CA ASN A 544 26.74 41.29 -7.04
C ASN A 544 28.18 41.67 -7.48
N GLY A 545 28.34 42.82 -8.15
CA GLY A 545 29.63 43.29 -8.66
C GLY A 545 29.97 42.85 -10.09
N PHE A 546 29.23 41.91 -10.67
CA PHE A 546 29.44 41.42 -12.03
C PHE A 546 28.72 42.27 -13.09
N ASN A 547 29.30 42.39 -14.27
CA ASN A 547 28.64 43.03 -15.41
C ASN A 547 27.82 42.00 -16.19
N CYS A 548 26.68 42.42 -16.75
CA CYS A 548 25.88 41.59 -17.65
C CYS A 548 25.24 42.42 -18.76
N THR A 549 24.90 41.78 -19.89
CA THR A 549 24.02 42.34 -20.91
C THR A 549 22.68 41.62 -20.86
N TRP A 550 21.61 42.38 -20.67
CA TRP A 550 20.24 41.90 -20.76
C TRP A 550 19.67 42.24 -22.14
N GLN A 551 19.58 41.22 -23.00
CA GLN A 551 19.13 41.34 -24.39
C GLN A 551 17.66 40.97 -24.59
N GLY A 552 17.05 40.29 -23.61
CA GLY A 552 15.61 40.01 -23.65
C GLY A 552 14.78 41.25 -23.28
N ALA A 553 13.57 41.33 -23.80
CA ALA A 553 12.66 42.43 -23.47
C ALA A 553 12.16 42.30 -22.02
N ILE A 554 12.10 43.43 -21.33
CA ILE A 554 11.54 43.59 -19.98
C ILE A 554 10.21 44.35 -20.11
N GLY A 555 9.12 43.75 -19.65
CA GLY A 555 7.78 44.33 -19.66
C GLY A 555 7.10 44.29 -18.28
N GLY A 556 5.86 44.73 -18.22
CA GLY A 556 5.02 44.67 -17.01
C GLY A 556 4.79 46.02 -16.33
N ALA A 557 3.95 46.03 -15.30
CA ALA A 557 3.57 47.26 -14.59
C ALA A 557 4.54 47.63 -13.46
N GLY A 558 5.34 46.67 -12.99
CA GLY A 558 6.22 46.84 -11.84
C GLY A 558 7.48 47.67 -12.10
N ASN A 559 8.10 48.08 -11.00
CA ASN A 559 9.41 48.74 -10.98
C ASN A 559 10.54 47.72 -11.17
N LEU A 560 11.54 48.05 -11.99
CA LEU A 560 12.78 47.30 -12.08
C LEU A 560 13.80 47.90 -11.11
N ILE A 561 14.29 47.12 -10.15
CA ILE A 561 15.35 47.53 -9.23
C ILE A 561 16.67 46.89 -9.66
N LYS A 562 17.70 47.71 -9.89
CA LYS A 562 19.07 47.28 -10.13
C LYS A 562 19.92 47.58 -8.90
N THR A 563 20.50 46.53 -8.32
CA THR A 563 21.45 46.62 -7.20
C THR A 563 22.75 45.86 -7.50
N GLY A 564 23.69 45.87 -6.57
CA GLY A 564 25.02 45.27 -6.74
C GLY A 564 25.98 46.15 -7.55
N GLY A 565 27.29 46.02 -7.30
CA GLY A 565 28.30 46.95 -7.82
C GLY A 565 28.53 46.96 -9.34
N GLY A 566 28.03 45.95 -10.06
CA GLY A 566 28.29 45.79 -11.48
C GLY A 566 27.36 46.59 -12.39
N THR A 567 27.64 46.56 -13.69
CA THR A 567 26.85 47.23 -14.74
C THR A 567 25.88 46.25 -15.40
N ILE A 568 24.58 46.55 -15.39
CA ILE A 568 23.59 45.90 -16.26
C ILE A 568 23.46 46.70 -17.57
N THR A 569 23.64 46.06 -18.72
CA THR A 569 23.43 46.67 -20.03
C THR A 569 22.08 46.25 -20.57
N LEU A 570 21.13 47.19 -20.68
CA LEU A 570 19.81 46.95 -21.27
C LEU A 570 19.88 47.28 -22.77
N SER A 571 19.70 46.28 -23.64
CA SER A 571 19.81 46.48 -25.09
C SER A 571 18.50 46.26 -25.86
N ALA A 572 17.52 45.57 -25.26
CA ALA A 572 16.19 45.36 -25.83
C ALA A 572 15.29 46.60 -25.77
N THR A 573 14.26 46.65 -26.62
CA THR A 573 13.13 47.56 -26.40
C THR A 573 12.33 47.07 -25.20
N ASN A 574 12.31 47.85 -24.12
CA ASN A 574 11.65 47.51 -22.88
C ASN A 574 10.34 48.30 -22.73
N THR A 575 9.32 47.67 -22.15
CA THR A 575 7.95 48.21 -22.07
C THR A 575 7.44 48.36 -20.64
N PHE A 576 8.26 48.01 -19.63
CA PHE A 576 7.84 48.14 -18.24
C PHE A 576 7.49 49.58 -17.86
N THR A 577 6.40 49.79 -17.11
CA THR A 577 5.87 51.14 -16.84
C THR A 577 6.13 51.63 -15.41
N GLY A 578 6.49 50.76 -14.48
CA GLY A 578 6.74 51.12 -13.07
C GLY A 578 8.04 51.89 -12.83
N GLY A 579 8.88 52.05 -13.87
CA GLY A 579 10.14 52.78 -13.80
C GLY A 579 11.37 51.90 -13.51
N LEU A 580 12.53 52.54 -13.50
CA LEU A 580 13.83 51.93 -13.21
C LEU A 580 14.45 52.60 -11.97
N THR A 581 14.71 51.81 -10.94
CA THR A 581 15.45 52.25 -9.75
C THR A 581 16.85 51.64 -9.75
N VAL A 582 17.90 52.46 -9.66
CA VAL A 582 19.29 52.00 -9.58
C VAL A 582 19.85 52.34 -8.19
N THR A 583 20.00 51.32 -7.35
CA THR A 583 20.49 51.45 -5.97
C THR A 583 21.99 51.16 -5.85
N GLY A 584 22.57 50.44 -6.80
CA GLY A 584 23.99 50.11 -6.83
C GLY A 584 24.53 49.84 -8.23
N GLY A 585 25.83 50.11 -8.43
CA GLY A 585 26.51 49.91 -9.70
C GLY A 585 25.97 50.84 -10.79
N ARG A 586 25.80 50.32 -12.02
CA ARG A 586 25.28 51.10 -13.14
C ARG A 586 24.22 50.37 -13.96
N ALA A 587 23.27 51.11 -14.51
CA ALA A 587 22.47 50.68 -15.66
C ALA A 587 23.03 51.36 -16.92
N LEU A 588 23.35 50.60 -17.96
CA LEU A 588 23.77 51.09 -19.27
C LEU A 588 22.62 50.91 -20.27
N ALA A 589 22.23 51.99 -20.94
CA ALA A 589 21.28 51.96 -22.05
C ALA A 589 21.91 52.52 -23.33
N LEU A 590 21.52 51.97 -24.48
CA LEU A 590 21.96 52.43 -25.81
C LEU A 590 20.96 53.42 -26.45
N ALA A 591 19.68 53.34 -26.07
CA ALA A 591 18.60 54.24 -26.46
C ALA A 591 17.55 54.36 -25.34
N ASP A 592 16.71 55.41 -25.38
CA ASP A 592 15.68 55.66 -24.35
C ASP A 592 14.70 54.49 -24.19
N VAL A 593 14.37 53.81 -25.28
CA VAL A 593 13.50 52.62 -25.28
C VAL A 593 14.07 51.44 -24.49
N ASN A 594 15.38 51.44 -24.19
CA ASN A 594 15.98 50.42 -23.33
C ASN A 594 15.65 50.65 -21.84
N LEU A 595 15.14 51.83 -21.46
CA LEU A 595 14.88 52.19 -20.06
C LEU A 595 13.41 51.96 -19.65
N GLY A 596 12.62 51.26 -20.47
CA GLY A 596 11.22 50.92 -20.19
C GLY A 596 10.23 51.75 -21.01
N GLY A 597 8.94 51.69 -20.67
CA GLY A 597 7.91 52.55 -21.27
C GLY A 597 8.14 54.03 -20.94
N ALA A 598 7.85 54.95 -21.86
CA ALA A 598 8.19 56.37 -21.74
C ALA A 598 7.62 57.08 -20.49
N GLY A 599 6.53 56.57 -19.92
CA GLY A 599 5.92 57.09 -18.68
C GLY A 599 6.63 56.64 -17.39
N GLY A 600 7.54 55.67 -17.46
CA GLY A 600 8.31 55.18 -16.31
C GLY A 600 9.49 56.10 -16.00
N GLY A 601 9.55 56.61 -14.77
CA GLY A 601 10.67 57.42 -14.27
C GLY A 601 11.94 56.61 -14.01
N ILE A 602 13.04 57.33 -13.79
CA ILE A 602 14.33 56.76 -13.38
C ILE A 602 14.70 57.34 -12.01
N THR A 603 15.03 56.47 -11.07
CA THR A 603 15.45 56.86 -9.72
C THR A 603 16.88 56.38 -9.47
N LEU A 604 17.80 57.30 -9.14
CA LEU A 604 19.20 56.98 -8.83
C LEU A 604 19.45 57.09 -7.31
N ASN A 605 19.29 55.97 -6.61
CA ASN A 605 19.42 55.90 -5.14
C ASN A 605 20.73 55.20 -4.73
N GLY A 606 21.87 55.73 -5.17
CA GLY A 606 23.21 55.18 -4.90
C GLY A 606 23.88 54.50 -6.10
N GLY A 607 23.14 54.25 -7.18
CA GLY A 607 23.69 53.80 -8.48
C GLY A 607 23.79 54.91 -9.52
N GLY A 608 24.19 54.53 -10.74
CA GLY A 608 24.31 55.47 -11.86
C GLY A 608 23.69 54.97 -13.16
N LEU A 609 23.31 55.92 -14.03
CA LEU A 609 22.93 55.66 -15.41
C LEU A 609 24.13 55.95 -16.33
N LYS A 610 24.40 55.05 -17.28
CA LYS A 610 25.43 55.20 -18.31
C LYS A 610 24.76 55.16 -19.68
N PHE A 611 25.20 56.01 -20.58
CA PHE A 611 24.72 56.04 -21.97
C PHE A 611 25.82 55.51 -22.89
N GLY A 612 25.45 54.61 -23.82
CA GLY A 612 26.39 54.00 -24.77
C GLY A 612 26.53 54.74 -26.11
N GLY A 613 25.67 55.72 -26.39
CA GLY A 613 25.65 56.49 -27.64
C GLY A 613 24.88 57.81 -27.52
N SER A 614 24.54 58.44 -28.65
CA SER A 614 23.73 59.67 -28.68
C SER A 614 22.30 59.36 -28.23
N PHE A 615 21.93 59.82 -27.03
CA PHE A 615 20.57 59.74 -26.52
C PHE A 615 19.76 60.91 -27.08
N ALA A 616 18.70 60.64 -27.84
CA ALA A 616 17.74 61.67 -28.23
C ALA A 616 16.91 62.12 -27.01
N ASP A 617 16.32 63.32 -27.07
CA ASP A 617 15.58 63.96 -25.98
C ASP A 617 14.63 62.98 -25.24
N SER A 618 14.99 62.64 -24.00
CA SER A 618 14.16 61.82 -23.11
C SER A 618 13.19 62.72 -22.35
N THR A 619 11.94 62.27 -22.23
CA THR A 619 10.90 62.96 -21.44
C THR A 619 10.74 62.38 -20.03
N ARG A 620 11.60 61.42 -19.66
CA ARG A 620 11.53 60.74 -18.37
C ARG A 620 11.87 61.67 -17.23
N THR A 621 11.16 61.50 -16.12
CA THR A 621 11.56 62.11 -14.85
C THR A 621 12.77 61.36 -14.30
N LEU A 622 13.84 62.09 -13.97
CA LEU A 622 15.01 61.59 -13.26
C LEU A 622 14.99 62.13 -11.83
N THR A 623 15.02 61.24 -10.84
CA THR A 623 15.00 61.60 -9.40
C THR A 623 16.25 61.09 -8.70
#